data_AF-A0A377BUY2-F1
#
_entry.id   AF-A0A377BUY2-F1
#
_cell.length_a   1.000
_cell.length_b   1.000
_cell.length_c   1.000
_cell.angle_alpha   90.00
_cell.angle_beta   90.00
_cell.angle_gamma   90.00
#
_symmetry.space_group_name_H-M   'P 1'
#
loop_
_entity.id
_entity.type
_entity.pdbx_description
1 polymer ?
#
loop_
_entity_poly.entity_id
_entity_poly.type
_entity_poly.pdbx_seq_one_letter_code
_entity_poly.pdbx_strand_id
1 'polypeptide(L)'
;MRVSYADCGNTRAFTCPYHGWSYGINGELIDVPLEPRAYPQGLCKSHWGLNEVPCVESYKGLIFGNWDTSAPGLRDYLGDIAWYLDGMLDRREGGTEIVGGVQKWVINCNWKFPAEQFAQ
;
A
#
# COMPACT_ATOMS: atom_id res chain seq x y z
N MET A 1 -0.76 14.52 -4.94
CA MET A 1 -1.99 14.86 -4.16
C MET A 1 -2.11 13.87 -3.02
N ARG A 2 -2.44 14.30 -1.80
CA ARG A 2 -2.61 13.41 -0.63
C ARG A 2 -4.10 13.37 -0.27
N VAL A 3 -4.70 12.18 -0.28
CA VAL A 3 -6.14 11.96 0.01
C VAL A 3 -6.42 11.50 1.45
N SER A 4 -5.37 11.10 2.19
CA SER A 4 -5.43 10.82 3.63
C SER A 4 -4.21 11.41 4.33
N TYR A 5 -4.42 12.08 5.45
CA TYR A 5 -3.37 12.63 6.31
C TYR A 5 -3.17 11.79 7.58
N ALA A 6 -4.09 10.88 7.88
CA ALA A 6 -4.00 9.98 9.02
C ALA A 6 -3.06 8.81 8.70
N ASP A 7 -2.26 8.41 9.67
CA ASP A 7 -1.35 7.25 9.57
C ASP A 7 -2.10 5.90 9.61
N CYS A 8 -3.23 5.84 10.32
CA CYS A 8 -4.12 4.68 10.38
C CYS A 8 -5.56 5.11 10.72
N GLY A 9 -6.54 4.27 10.43
CA GLY A 9 -7.95 4.53 10.74
C GLY A 9 -8.90 3.60 9.98
N ASN A 10 -10.21 3.90 10.08
CA ASN A 10 -11.26 3.24 9.32
C ASN A 10 -12.14 4.30 8.65
N THR A 11 -12.39 4.16 7.35
CA THR A 11 -13.26 5.06 6.59
C THR A 11 -13.99 4.30 5.49
N ARG A 12 -15.08 4.87 4.98
CA ARG A 12 -15.85 4.33 3.85
C ARG A 12 -15.46 4.96 2.51
N ALA A 13 -14.75 6.08 2.53
CA ALA A 13 -14.26 6.81 1.36
C ALA A 13 -13.10 7.74 1.73
N PHE A 14 -12.31 8.14 0.75
CA PHE A 14 -11.27 9.16 0.89
C PHE A 14 -11.64 10.39 0.08
N THR A 15 -11.75 11.55 0.72
CA THR A 15 -12.10 12.80 0.04
C THR A 15 -10.89 13.73 0.01
N CYS A 16 -10.49 14.14 -1.19
CA CYS A 16 -9.41 15.10 -1.38
C CYS A 16 -9.79 16.45 -0.75
N PRO A 17 -8.97 17.00 0.18
CA PRO A 17 -9.31 18.24 0.87
C PRO A 17 -9.19 19.49 -0.02
N TYR A 18 -8.62 19.36 -1.22
CA TYR A 18 -8.45 20.52 -2.10
C TYR A 18 -9.74 20.86 -2.86
N HIS A 19 -10.29 19.89 -3.61
CA HIS A 19 -11.46 20.13 -4.46
C HIS A 19 -12.62 19.14 -4.22
N GLY A 20 -12.53 18.31 -3.18
CA GLY A 20 -13.61 17.42 -2.77
C GLY A 20 -13.84 16.19 -3.64
N TRP A 21 -12.93 15.87 -4.58
CA TRP A 21 -12.98 14.59 -5.30
C TRP A 21 -12.92 13.45 -4.29
N SER A 22 -13.90 12.54 -4.38
CA SER A 22 -14.07 11.45 -3.42
C SER A 22 -13.82 10.11 -4.09
N TYR A 23 -13.06 9.28 -3.40
CA TYR A 23 -12.61 7.97 -3.86
C TYR A 23 -13.16 6.88 -2.95
N GLY A 24 -13.58 5.75 -3.53
CA GLY A 24 -13.93 4.55 -2.79
C GLY A 24 -12.70 3.93 -2.10
N ILE A 25 -12.92 2.97 -1.20
CA ILE A 25 -11.82 2.22 -0.56
C ILE A 25 -11.02 1.34 -1.54
N ASN A 26 -11.59 1.06 -2.71
CA ASN A 26 -10.95 0.39 -3.85
C ASN A 26 -10.18 1.38 -4.76
N GLY A 27 -10.14 2.67 -4.42
CA GLY A 27 -9.46 3.70 -5.20
C GLY A 27 -10.23 4.27 -6.38
N GLU A 28 -11.43 3.78 -6.70
CA GLU A 28 -12.25 4.33 -7.77
C GLU A 28 -12.72 5.75 -7.44
N LEU A 29 -12.73 6.64 -8.44
CA LEU A 29 -13.33 7.98 -8.31
C LEU A 29 -14.86 7.85 -8.31
N ILE A 30 -15.49 8.08 -7.16
CA ILE A 30 -16.93 7.90 -6.99
C ILE A 30 -17.72 9.21 -7.11
N ASP A 31 -17.15 10.34 -6.70
CA ASP A 31 -17.83 11.63 -6.72
C ASP A 31 -16.90 12.80 -7.05
N VAL A 32 -17.44 13.77 -7.79
CA VAL A 32 -16.77 15.02 -8.17
C VAL A 32 -17.73 16.18 -7.93
N PRO A 33 -17.41 17.11 -7.02
CA PRO A 33 -18.28 18.26 -6.76
C PRO A 33 -18.57 19.07 -8.02
N LEU A 34 -19.83 19.50 -8.17
CA LEU A 34 -20.30 20.32 -9.29
C LEU A 34 -20.08 19.72 -10.69
N GLU A 35 -19.93 18.39 -10.81
CA GLU A 35 -19.62 17.70 -12.07
C GLU A 35 -20.45 18.17 -13.28
N PRO A 36 -21.78 18.28 -13.24
CA PRO A 36 -22.56 18.74 -14.41
C PRO A 36 -22.27 20.17 -14.85
N ARG A 37 -21.75 21.02 -13.95
CA ARG A 37 -21.41 22.43 -14.23
C ARG A 37 -19.95 22.62 -14.62
N ALA A 38 -19.04 21.92 -13.94
CA ALA A 38 -17.60 22.02 -14.17
C ALA A 38 -17.13 21.16 -15.36
N TYR A 39 -17.81 20.05 -15.62
CA TYR A 39 -17.52 19.09 -16.69
C TYR A 39 -18.79 18.82 -17.51
N PRO A 40 -19.35 19.82 -18.20
CA PRO A 40 -20.61 19.68 -18.95
C PRO A 40 -20.54 18.65 -20.09
N GLN A 41 -19.34 18.37 -20.60
CA GLN A 41 -19.07 17.30 -21.57
C GLN A 41 -19.06 15.88 -20.97
N GLY A 42 -19.22 15.77 -19.66
CA GLY A 42 -19.06 14.54 -18.89
C GLY A 42 -17.61 14.28 -18.46
N LEU A 43 -17.45 13.53 -17.38
CA LEU A 43 -16.17 13.06 -16.87
C LEU A 43 -16.19 11.53 -16.81
N CYS A 44 -15.29 10.88 -17.54
CA CYS A 44 -15.11 9.43 -17.45
C CYS A 44 -14.35 9.10 -16.15
N LYS A 45 -15.08 8.95 -15.03
CA LYS A 45 -14.49 8.74 -13.69
C LYS A 45 -13.56 7.52 -13.60
N SER A 46 -13.83 6.48 -14.39
CA SER A 46 -12.99 5.27 -14.44
C SER A 46 -11.55 5.54 -14.90
N HIS A 47 -11.30 6.64 -15.62
CA HIS A 47 -9.94 7.02 -16.06
C HIS A 47 -9.18 7.83 -14.99
N TRP A 48 -9.81 8.17 -13.87
CA TRP A 48 -9.29 9.12 -12.87
C TRP A 48 -9.32 8.57 -11.44
N GLY A 49 -9.27 7.24 -11.29
CA GLY A 49 -9.08 6.59 -9.99
C GLY A 49 -7.70 6.88 -9.38
N LEU A 50 -7.50 6.43 -8.13
CA LEU A 50 -6.18 6.40 -7.51
C LEU A 50 -5.26 5.44 -8.28
N ASN A 51 -3.97 5.77 -8.37
CA ASN A 51 -2.99 4.90 -9.00
C ASN A 51 -2.80 3.63 -8.16
N GLU A 52 -3.18 2.50 -8.72
CA GLU A 52 -3.06 1.19 -8.08
C GLU A 52 -1.63 0.66 -8.20
N VAL A 53 -1.13 0.05 -7.11
CA VAL A 53 0.10 -0.74 -7.15
C VAL A 53 -0.23 -2.03 -7.91
N PRO A 54 0.38 -2.29 -9.07
CA PRO A 54 -0.10 -3.34 -9.97
C PRO A 54 0.10 -4.76 -9.45
N CYS A 55 1.07 -4.97 -8.54
CA CYS A 55 1.33 -6.26 -7.93
C CYS A 55 1.34 -6.10 -6.42
N VAL A 56 0.32 -6.62 -5.74
CA VAL A 56 0.27 -6.72 -4.28
C VAL A 56 0.11 -8.18 -3.90
N GLU A 57 1.08 -8.70 -3.15
CA GLU A 57 1.13 -10.09 -2.73
C GLU A 57 1.41 -10.17 -1.23
N SER A 58 1.03 -11.29 -0.61
CA SER A 58 1.29 -11.52 0.81
C SER A 58 2.08 -12.80 1.04
N TYR A 59 3.00 -12.76 2.00
CA TYR A 59 3.74 -13.92 2.49
C TYR A 59 3.55 -14.04 4.00
N LYS A 60 2.73 -15.01 4.43
CA LYS A 60 2.51 -15.35 5.86
C LYS A 60 2.15 -14.13 6.74
N GLY A 61 1.33 -13.22 6.20
CA GLY A 61 0.86 -12.00 6.89
C GLY A 61 1.65 -10.72 6.56
N LEU A 62 2.85 -10.83 5.98
CA LEU A 62 3.58 -9.69 5.44
C LEU A 62 3.01 -9.29 4.07
N ILE A 63 2.76 -8.00 3.84
CA ILE A 63 2.20 -7.47 2.59
C ILE A 63 3.30 -6.74 1.82
N PHE A 64 3.50 -7.11 0.55
CA PHE A 64 4.49 -6.51 -0.35
C PHE A 64 3.79 -5.92 -1.58
N GLY A 65 4.34 -4.81 -2.08
CA GLY A 65 3.90 -4.16 -3.31
C GLY A 65 5.04 -4.02 -4.30
N ASN A 66 4.78 -4.25 -5.58
CA ASN A 66 5.73 -4.08 -6.67
C ASN A 66 5.08 -3.31 -7.83
N TRP A 67 5.84 -2.38 -8.41
CA TRP A 67 5.42 -1.56 -9.56
C TRP A 67 5.81 -2.18 -10.90
N ASP A 68 6.78 -3.09 -10.93
CA ASP A 68 7.22 -3.77 -12.15
C ASP A 68 6.35 -5.00 -12.41
N THR A 69 5.53 -4.93 -13.46
CA THR A 69 4.63 -6.01 -13.87
C THR A 69 5.35 -7.19 -14.54
N SER A 70 6.64 -7.06 -14.83
CA SER A 70 7.47 -8.13 -15.39
C SER A 70 8.33 -8.83 -14.33
N ALA A 71 8.26 -8.39 -13.07
CA ALA A 71 8.96 -9.02 -11.96
C ALA A 71 8.44 -10.44 -11.69
N PRO A 72 9.28 -11.33 -11.12
CA PRO A 72 8.82 -12.62 -10.63
C PRO A 72 7.81 -12.44 -9.49
N GLY A 73 6.93 -13.43 -9.30
CA GLY A 73 6.00 -13.44 -8.18
C GLY A 73 6.75 -13.45 -6.83
N LEU A 74 6.09 -12.96 -5.77
CA LEU A 74 6.73 -12.75 -4.46
C LEU A 74 7.45 -14.01 -3.93
N ARG A 75 6.83 -15.20 -4.07
CA ARG A 75 7.45 -16.45 -3.60
C ARG A 75 8.77 -16.75 -4.31
N ASP A 76 8.82 -16.51 -5.62
CA ASP A 76 10.00 -16.75 -6.44
C ASP A 76 11.09 -15.71 -6.15
N TYR A 77 10.69 -14.44 -5.94
CA TYR A 77 11.60 -13.39 -5.52
C TYR A 77 12.26 -13.69 -4.16
N LEU A 78 11.48 -14.19 -3.19
CA LEU A 78 12.02 -14.59 -1.88
C LEU A 78 12.96 -15.79 -2.00
N GLY A 79 12.69 -16.72 -2.93
CA GLY A 79 13.53 -17.89 -3.14
C GLY A 79 13.78 -18.66 -1.84
N ASP A 80 15.02 -18.97 -1.53
CA ASP A 80 15.37 -19.77 -0.36
C ASP A 80 15.23 -19.02 0.97
N ILE A 81 15.19 -17.68 0.98
CA ILE A 81 15.02 -16.92 2.22
C ILE A 81 13.64 -17.17 2.85
N ALA A 82 12.66 -17.57 2.05
CA ALA A 82 11.33 -17.92 2.49
C ALA A 82 11.35 -19.00 3.59
N TRP A 83 12.26 -19.98 3.49
CA TRP A 83 12.41 -21.03 4.50
C TRP A 83 12.84 -20.46 5.86
N TYR A 84 13.73 -19.46 5.87
CA TYR A 84 14.15 -18.78 7.09
C TYR A 84 13.03 -17.90 7.66
N LEU A 85 12.26 -17.25 6.79
CA LEU A 85 11.09 -16.46 7.19
C LEU A 85 10.02 -17.32 7.85
N ASP A 86 9.79 -18.55 7.38
CA ASP A 86 8.84 -19.49 7.99
C ASP A 86 9.21 -19.79 9.44
N GLY A 87 10.51 -19.84 9.74
CA GLY A 87 11.03 -20.00 11.09
C GLY A 87 10.58 -18.92 12.09
N MET A 88 10.09 -17.77 11.60
CA MET A 88 9.50 -16.69 12.40
C MET A 88 7.98 -16.57 12.17
N LEU A 89 7.54 -16.60 10.92
CA LEU A 89 6.17 -16.25 10.51
C LEU A 89 5.18 -17.43 10.57
N ASP A 90 5.67 -18.67 10.55
CA ASP A 90 4.85 -19.87 10.43
C ASP A 90 5.14 -20.90 11.55
N ARG A 91 5.60 -20.41 12.71
CA ARG A 91 5.99 -21.26 13.86
C ARG A 91 4.82 -21.95 14.55
N ARG A 92 3.62 -21.38 14.45
CA ARG A 92 2.41 -21.84 15.14
C ARG A 92 1.20 -21.65 14.25
N GLU A 93 0.23 -22.53 14.44
CA GLU A 93 -1.11 -22.36 13.89
C GLU A 93 -1.70 -21.01 14.35
N GLY A 94 -2.33 -20.28 13.43
CA GLY A 94 -2.83 -18.92 13.65
C GLY A 94 -1.92 -17.79 13.14
N GLY A 95 -0.67 -18.09 12.76
CA GLY A 95 0.24 -17.12 12.13
C GLY A 95 0.79 -16.08 13.13
N THR A 96 1.04 -14.86 12.63
CA THR A 96 1.62 -13.76 13.40
C THR A 96 0.74 -12.51 13.37
N GLU A 97 0.80 -11.71 14.43
CA GLU A 97 0.13 -10.41 14.52
C GLU A 97 1.11 -9.30 14.93
N ILE A 98 0.82 -8.07 14.52
CA ILE A 98 1.55 -6.89 14.94
C ILE A 98 0.93 -6.36 16.23
N VAL A 99 1.73 -6.31 17.30
CA VAL A 99 1.30 -5.79 18.59
C VAL A 99 1.58 -4.29 18.67
N GLY A 100 0.57 -3.51 19.02
CA GLY A 100 0.69 -2.07 19.21
C GLY A 100 0.77 -1.31 17.88
N GLY A 101 1.76 -0.43 17.75
CA GLY A 101 1.92 0.45 16.58
C GLY A 101 3.35 0.49 16.07
N VAL A 102 3.56 1.24 14.99
CA VAL A 102 4.88 1.37 14.35
C VAL A 102 5.64 2.54 14.96
N GLN A 103 6.82 2.27 15.53
CA GLN A 103 7.75 3.31 15.97
C GLN A 103 8.45 3.93 14.75
N LYS A 104 8.44 5.27 14.64
CA LYS A 104 9.03 6.01 13.52
C LYS A 104 10.03 7.04 14.03
N TRP A 105 11.25 7.05 13.49
CA TRP A 105 12.27 8.06 13.73
C TRP A 105 13.19 8.20 12.52
N VAL A 106 13.98 9.27 12.47
CA VAL A 106 14.90 9.55 11.35
C VAL A 106 16.34 9.28 11.78
N ILE A 107 17.07 8.53 10.95
CA ILE A 107 18.52 8.35 11.07
C ILE A 107 19.16 8.98 9.84
N ASN A 108 20.10 9.91 10.05
CA ASN A 108 20.80 10.59 8.96
C ASN A 108 21.92 9.74 8.36
N CYS A 109 21.56 8.63 7.72
CA CYS A 109 22.49 7.73 7.05
C CYS A 109 21.89 7.20 5.74
N ASN A 110 22.71 6.55 4.90
CA ASN A 110 22.20 5.86 3.72
C ASN A 110 21.42 4.60 4.15
N TRP A 111 20.24 4.37 3.54
CA TRP A 111 19.39 3.20 3.85
C TRP A 111 20.09 1.85 3.68
N LYS A 112 21.16 1.77 2.88
CA LYS A 112 21.94 0.55 2.69
C LYS A 112 22.68 0.09 3.96
N PHE A 113 23.07 0.99 4.85
CA PHE A 113 23.79 0.61 6.08
C PHE A 113 22.96 -0.30 7.01
N PRO A 114 21.74 0.07 7.44
CA PRO A 114 20.93 -0.84 8.23
C PRO A 114 20.50 -2.08 7.44
N ALA A 115 20.25 -1.97 6.13
CA ALA A 115 19.92 -3.14 5.32
C ALA A 115 21.04 -4.19 5.30
N GLU A 116 22.29 -3.77 5.09
CA GLU A 116 23.46 -4.64 5.13
C GLU A 116 23.68 -5.24 6.53
N GLN A 117 23.55 -4.43 7.58
CA GLN A 117 23.76 -4.88 8.96
C GLN A 117 22.82 -6.03 9.37
N PHE A 118 21.59 -6.05 8.85
CA PHE A 118 20.61 -7.12 9.13
C PHE A 118 20.64 -8.26 8.09
N ALA A 119 21.35 -8.09 6.98
CA ALA A 119 21.48 -9.12 5.95
C ALA A 119 22.66 -10.07 6.18
N GLN A 120 23.64 -9.69 7.01
CA GLN A 120 24.78 -10.53 7.41
C GLN A 120 24.41 -11.56 8.48
#